data_AF-A0A6A6R0P1-F1
#
_entry.id   AF-A0A6A6R0P1-F1
#
_cell.length_a   1.000
_cell.length_b   1.000
_cell.length_c   1.000
_cell.angle_alpha   90.00
_cell.angle_beta   90.00
_cell.angle_gamma   90.00
#
_symmetry.space_group_name_H-M   'P 1'
#
loop_
_entity.id
_entity.type
_entity.pdbx_description
1 polymer ?
#
loop_
_entity_poly.entity_id
_entity_poly.type
_entity_poly.pdbx_seq_one_letter_code
_entity_poly.pdbx_strand_id
1 'polypeptide(L)'
;MIKPIRVWLTPAGPNPYKVIIVLEELRVPYETKSFTYPEVKKKPFTDINPNGRVPAIEDPNTNLTLWESGAIVQYLVEQHHCNQWLMFQMSGQGPYFGQATWFNFLHAEKIPSAIERYNNEVKRVVGLLDSCLDGKQWLVGDKCTFADLASAPWNNVVGTIFSLPTDQMFDEFPNVKAWHDRITSRPSLMDEQGL
;
A
#
# COMPACT_ATOMS: atom_id res chain seq x y z
N MET A 1 10.78 -11.42 2.80
CA MET A 1 10.62 -10.96 4.19
C MET A 1 11.04 -9.50 4.28
N ILE A 2 10.30 -8.69 5.03
CA ILE A 2 10.69 -7.31 5.36
C ILE A 2 12.04 -7.35 6.08
N LYS A 3 12.98 -6.51 5.64
CA LYS A 3 14.28 -6.33 6.29
C LYS A 3 14.11 -5.41 7.51
N PRO A 4 14.85 -5.64 8.61
CA PRO A 4 14.75 -4.80 9.80
C PRO A 4 15.09 -3.33 9.51
N ILE A 5 14.27 -2.40 10.01
CA ILE A 5 14.57 -0.96 9.99
C ILE A 5 15.69 -0.67 10.98
N ARG A 6 16.69 0.10 10.56
CA ARG A 6 17.76 0.50 11.47
C ARG A 6 17.37 1.78 12.20
N VAL A 7 17.40 1.77 13.53
CA VAL A 7 17.05 2.92 14.37
C VAL A 7 18.30 3.45 15.06
N TRP A 8 18.69 4.67 14.72
CA TRP A 8 19.79 5.40 15.35
C TRP A 8 19.29 6.10 16.62
N LEU A 9 19.90 5.78 17.76
CA LEU A 9 19.48 6.31 19.05
C LEU A 9 20.64 6.51 20.03
N THR A 10 20.41 7.36 21.02
CA THR A 10 21.21 7.42 22.25
C THR A 10 20.31 7.03 23.42
N PRO A 11 20.69 6.07 24.29
CA PRO A 11 19.86 5.63 25.40
C PRO A 11 19.43 6.76 26.38
N ALA A 12 18.24 6.56 26.95
CA ALA A 12 17.37 7.44 27.77
C ALA A 12 16.66 8.61 27.05
N GLY A 13 16.73 8.70 25.71
CA GLY A 13 15.99 9.73 24.96
C GLY A 13 14.48 9.39 24.79
N PRO A 14 13.55 10.31 25.15
CA PRO A 14 12.11 10.06 24.99
C PRO A 14 11.67 10.01 23.51
N ASN A 15 12.31 10.78 22.61
CA ASN A 15 11.96 10.80 21.19
C ASN A 15 12.32 9.49 20.46
N PRO A 16 13.52 8.89 20.66
CA PRO A 16 13.79 7.54 20.16
C PRO A 16 12.84 6.49 20.73
N TYR A 17 12.55 6.53 22.03
CA TYR A 17 11.71 5.51 22.66
C TYR A 17 10.28 5.51 22.11
N LYS A 18 9.72 6.69 21.79
CA LYS A 18 8.47 6.83 21.04
C LYS A 18 8.47 6.05 19.71
N VAL A 19 9.55 6.10 18.94
CA VAL A 19 9.68 5.33 17.69
C VAL A 19 9.75 3.83 17.98
N ILE A 20 10.50 3.43 19.00
CA ILE A 20 10.61 2.02 19.42
C ILE A 20 9.24 1.45 19.80
N ILE A 21 8.46 2.15 20.63
CA ILE A 21 7.11 1.71 21.02
C ILE A 21 6.24 1.48 19.78
N VAL A 22 6.25 2.41 18.83
CA VAL A 22 5.45 2.27 17.61
C VAL A 22 5.92 1.08 16.76
N LEU A 23 7.24 0.85 16.62
CA LEU A 23 7.77 -0.31 15.90
C LEU A 23 7.34 -1.64 16.55
N GLU A 24 7.40 -1.72 17.89
CA GLU A 24 6.96 -2.90 18.66
C GLU A 24 5.45 -3.15 18.48
N GLU A 25 4.61 -2.12 18.65
CA GLU A 25 3.15 -2.24 18.51
C GLU A 25 2.75 -2.63 17.09
N LEU A 26 3.41 -2.08 16.07
CA LEU A 26 3.19 -2.44 14.67
C LEU A 26 3.89 -3.74 14.25
N ARG A 27 4.65 -4.37 15.14
CA ARG A 27 5.47 -5.57 14.89
C ARG A 27 6.39 -5.44 13.68
N VAL A 28 6.94 -4.25 13.48
CA VAL A 28 7.89 -3.96 12.40
C VAL A 28 9.28 -4.37 12.88
N PRO A 29 9.98 -5.32 12.21
CA PRO A 29 11.32 -5.72 12.60
C PRO A 29 12.28 -4.52 12.58
N TYR A 30 13.11 -4.38 13.61
CA TYR A 30 14.09 -3.29 13.68
C TYR A 30 15.38 -3.73 14.38
N GLU A 31 16.45 -2.98 14.14
CA GLU A 31 17.72 -3.09 14.82
C GLU A 31 18.16 -1.73 15.36
N THR A 32 18.61 -1.67 16.61
CA THR A 32 19.10 -0.43 17.19
C THR A 32 20.58 -0.21 16.89
N LYS A 33 20.94 0.98 16.41
CA LYS A 33 22.32 1.51 16.42
C LYS A 33 22.42 2.55 17.53
N SER A 34 22.88 2.07 18.69
CA SER A 34 23.14 2.91 19.85
C SER A 34 24.55 3.50 19.78
N PHE A 35 24.68 4.77 20.16
CA PHE A 35 25.96 5.46 20.33
C PHE A 35 25.88 6.44 21.51
N THR A 36 27.01 7.04 21.90
CA THR A 36 27.06 7.92 23.07
C THR A 36 26.64 9.35 22.73
N TYR A 37 26.04 10.07 23.69
CA TYR A 37 25.57 11.44 23.45
C TYR A 37 26.62 12.40 22.86
N PRO A 38 27.92 12.36 23.26
CA PRO A 38 28.97 13.19 22.63
C PRO A 38 29.20 12.94 21.13
N GLU A 39 28.74 11.81 20.60
CA GLU A 39 28.90 11.44 19.19
C GLU A 39 27.74 11.93 18.31
N VAL A 40 26.63 12.42 18.90
CA VAL A 40 25.42 12.84 18.17
C VAL A 40 25.64 14.01 17.20
N LYS A 41 26.73 14.76 17.37
CA LYS A 41 27.13 15.87 16.49
C LYS A 41 28.29 15.51 15.56
N LYS A 42 28.65 14.23 15.48
CA LYS A 42 29.80 13.75 14.71
C LYS A 42 29.36 12.79 13.62
N LYS A 43 30.21 12.64 12.62
CA LYS A 43 30.12 11.53 11.66
C LYS A 43 30.31 10.19 12.39
N PRO A 44 29.64 9.11 11.97
CA PRO A 44 28.79 9.05 10.77
C PRO A 44 27.36 9.56 10.99
N PHE A 45 26.92 9.82 12.23
CA PHE A 45 25.51 10.12 12.50
C PHE A 45 25.02 11.42 11.83
N THR A 46 25.85 12.46 11.73
CA THR A 46 25.46 13.69 11.02
C THR A 46 25.30 13.53 9.51
N ASP A 47 25.81 12.45 8.92
CA ASP A 47 25.52 12.10 7.51
C ASP A 47 24.11 11.49 7.36
N ILE A 48 23.55 10.96 8.45
CA ILE A 48 22.18 10.40 8.52
C ILE A 48 21.17 11.47 8.94
N ASN A 49 21.48 12.22 10.01
CA ASN A 49 20.69 13.35 10.47
C ASN A 49 21.58 14.61 10.62
N PRO A 50 21.50 15.58 9.69
CA PRO A 50 22.30 16.80 9.76
C PRO A 50 21.98 17.68 10.98
N ASN A 51 20.78 17.56 11.57
CA ASN A 51 20.44 18.22 12.85
C ASN A 51 21.26 17.65 14.02
N GLY A 52 21.81 16.44 13.88
CA GLY A 52 22.58 15.78 14.95
C GLY A 52 21.77 15.65 16.23
N ARG A 53 20.53 15.14 16.12
CA ARG A 53 19.63 14.79 17.23
C ARG A 53 19.00 13.43 16.95
N VAL A 54 18.74 12.63 17.97
CA VAL A 54 18.08 11.34 17.81
C VAL A 54 16.55 11.46 17.98
N PRO A 55 15.74 10.57 17.37
CA PRO A 55 16.14 9.44 16.53
C PRO A 55 16.32 9.81 15.05
N ALA A 56 16.97 8.90 14.33
CA ALA A 56 16.86 8.77 12.88
C ALA A 56 16.64 7.29 12.53
N ILE A 57 16.05 7.00 11.38
CA ILE A 57 15.92 5.64 10.85
C ILE A 57 16.52 5.55 9.45
N GLU A 58 16.98 4.35 9.10
CA GLU A 58 17.23 3.93 7.73
C GLU A 58 16.34 2.73 7.45
N ASP A 59 15.41 2.86 6.49
CA ASP A 59 14.54 1.77 6.07
C ASP A 59 15.08 1.13 4.77
N PRO A 60 15.68 -0.08 4.84
CA PRO A 60 16.23 -0.76 3.67
C PRO A 60 15.17 -1.30 2.70
N ASN A 61 13.88 -1.27 3.06
CA ASN A 61 12.78 -1.74 2.21
C ASN A 61 12.33 -0.65 1.23
N THR A 62 12.50 0.63 1.60
CA THR A 62 12.15 1.80 0.77
C THR A 62 13.37 2.64 0.39
N ASN A 63 14.55 2.30 0.91
CA ASN A 63 15.80 3.07 0.74
C ASN A 63 15.67 4.52 1.23
N LEU A 64 14.89 4.74 2.29
CA LEU A 64 14.66 6.05 2.89
C LEU A 64 15.41 6.21 4.20
N THR A 65 15.99 7.40 4.37
CA THR A 65 16.55 7.87 5.64
C THR A 65 15.69 9.01 6.16
N LEU A 66 15.20 8.87 7.39
CA LEU A 66 14.31 9.85 8.03
C LEU A 66 14.82 10.22 9.41
N TRP A 67 14.64 11.48 9.77
CA TRP A 67 14.83 12.01 11.12
C TRP A 67 13.61 12.85 11.49
N GLU A 68 13.54 13.29 12.75
CA GLU A 68 12.33 13.74 13.44
C GLU A 68 11.36 12.60 13.78
N SER A 69 11.23 12.34 15.08
CA SER A 69 10.41 11.22 15.59
C SER A 69 8.94 11.27 15.15
N GLY A 70 8.35 12.45 14.96
CA GLY A 70 6.98 12.58 14.47
C GLY A 70 6.82 12.16 13.01
N ALA A 71 7.75 12.60 12.14
CA ALA A 71 7.78 12.21 10.74
C ALA A 71 8.03 10.70 10.57
N ILE A 72 8.91 10.13 11.41
CA ILE A 72 9.15 8.68 11.45
C ILE A 72 7.86 7.92 11.81
N VAL A 73 7.13 8.35 12.84
CA VAL A 73 5.87 7.69 13.22
C VAL A 73 4.82 7.78 12.11
N GLN A 74 4.66 8.94 11.47
CA GLN A 74 3.75 9.08 10.33
C GLN A 74 4.12 8.13 9.19
N TYR A 75 5.39 8.08 8.83
CA TYR A 75 5.89 7.15 7.81
C TYR A 75 5.57 5.69 8.14
N LEU A 76 5.82 5.23 9.37
CA LEU A 76 5.55 3.85 9.78
C LEU A 76 4.05 3.49 9.69
N VAL A 77 3.17 4.41 10.09
CA VAL A 77 1.72 4.21 10.02
C VAL A 77 1.23 4.18 8.58
N GLU A 78 1.71 5.10 7.72
CA GLU A 78 1.38 5.08 6.29
C GLU A 78 1.78 3.78 5.62
N GLN A 79 3.00 3.28 5.87
CA GLN A 79 3.45 1.98 5.34
C GLN A 79 2.57 0.84 5.82
N HIS A 80 2.16 0.84 7.09
CA HIS A 80 1.28 -0.18 7.64
C HIS A 80 -0.10 -0.18 6.96
N HIS A 81 -0.70 0.99 6.74
CA HIS A 81 -1.96 1.10 6.01
C HIS A 81 -1.82 0.71 4.53
N CYS A 82 -0.72 1.06 3.88
CA CYS A 82 -0.48 0.63 2.50
C CYS A 82 -0.39 -0.90 2.41
N ASN A 83 0.26 -1.54 3.38
CA ASN A 83 0.33 -3.00 3.47
C ASN A 83 -1.05 -3.64 3.71
N GLN A 84 -1.92 -3.02 4.52
CA GLN A 84 -3.30 -3.51 4.70
C GLN A 84 -4.05 -3.56 3.36
N TRP A 85 -3.96 -2.50 2.56
CA TRP A 85 -4.59 -2.44 1.24
C TRP A 85 -3.97 -3.42 0.24
N LEU A 86 -2.64 -3.59 0.25
CA LEU A 86 -1.99 -4.62 -0.54
C LEU A 86 -2.48 -6.02 -0.15
N MET A 87 -2.62 -6.32 1.13
CA MET A 87 -3.15 -7.62 1.58
C MET A 87 -4.62 -7.79 1.19
N PHE A 88 -5.44 -6.74 1.29
CA PHE A 88 -6.81 -6.76 0.77
C PHE A 88 -6.85 -7.08 -0.73
N GLN A 89 -5.96 -6.48 -1.52
CA GLN A 89 -5.81 -6.81 -2.94
C GLN A 89 -5.42 -8.29 -3.12
N MET A 90 -4.38 -8.76 -2.41
CA MET A 90 -3.83 -10.10 -2.56
C MET A 90 -4.78 -11.22 -2.09
N SER A 91 -5.59 -10.99 -1.06
CA SER A 91 -6.50 -12.01 -0.50
C SER A 91 -7.96 -11.83 -0.87
N GLY A 92 -8.37 -10.62 -1.26
CA GLY A 92 -9.76 -10.24 -1.55
C GLY A 92 -10.01 -9.95 -3.02
N GLN A 93 -9.26 -9.04 -3.65
CA GLN A 93 -9.49 -8.73 -5.05
C GLN A 93 -9.02 -9.86 -5.97
N GLY A 94 -7.73 -10.17 -5.95
CA GLY A 94 -7.11 -11.09 -6.92
C GLY A 94 -7.75 -12.47 -6.97
N PRO A 95 -7.85 -13.21 -5.83
CA PRO A 95 -8.41 -14.55 -5.82
C PRO A 95 -9.86 -14.60 -6.32
N TYR A 96 -10.72 -13.68 -5.87
CA TYR A 96 -12.15 -13.73 -6.21
C TYR A 96 -12.43 -13.25 -7.63
N PHE A 97 -11.67 -12.28 -8.14
CA PHE A 97 -11.76 -11.86 -9.55
C PHE A 97 -11.24 -12.99 -10.47
N GLY A 98 -10.19 -13.68 -10.05
CA GLY A 98 -9.69 -14.88 -10.72
C GLY A 98 -10.74 -16.00 -10.77
N GLN A 99 -11.42 -16.28 -9.66
CA GLN A 99 -12.51 -17.28 -9.64
C GLN A 99 -13.70 -16.84 -10.51
N ALA A 100 -14.09 -15.57 -10.46
CA ALA A 100 -15.13 -15.03 -11.34
C ALA A 100 -14.75 -15.29 -12.81
N THR A 101 -13.55 -14.91 -13.21
CA THR A 101 -13.06 -15.13 -14.58
C THR A 101 -13.06 -16.62 -14.94
N TRP A 102 -12.57 -17.48 -14.04
CA TRP A 102 -12.52 -18.92 -14.27
C TRP A 102 -13.90 -19.52 -14.50
N PHE A 103 -14.88 -19.27 -13.63
CA PHE A 103 -16.22 -19.85 -13.77
C PHE A 103 -17.04 -19.22 -14.91
N ASN A 104 -16.81 -17.94 -15.25
CA ASN A 104 -17.46 -17.33 -16.40
C ASN A 104 -16.94 -17.89 -17.73
N PHE A 105 -15.63 -18.15 -17.86
CA PHE A 105 -15.02 -18.38 -19.17
C PHE A 105 -14.25 -19.69 -19.34
N LEU A 106 -13.61 -20.21 -18.30
CA LEU A 106 -12.59 -21.26 -18.43
C LEU A 106 -13.04 -22.62 -17.91
N HIS A 107 -13.91 -22.66 -16.90
CA HIS A 107 -14.41 -23.90 -16.33
C HIS A 107 -15.17 -24.71 -17.39
N ALA A 108 -14.93 -26.03 -17.43
CA ALA A 108 -15.48 -26.94 -18.45
C ALA A 108 -17.02 -26.98 -18.46
N GLU A 109 -17.61 -26.79 -17.29
CA GLU A 109 -19.06 -26.72 -17.08
C GLU A 109 -19.49 -25.33 -16.63
N LYS A 110 -20.70 -24.92 -17.02
CA LYS A 110 -21.34 -23.72 -16.48
C LYS A 110 -22.04 -24.08 -15.17
N ILE A 111 -21.58 -23.46 -14.08
CA ILE A 111 -22.12 -23.63 -12.73
C ILE A 111 -22.74 -22.30 -12.29
N PRO A 112 -24.06 -22.08 -12.52
CA PRO A 112 -24.69 -20.78 -12.33
C PRO A 112 -24.50 -20.21 -10.91
N SER A 113 -24.59 -21.05 -9.88
CA SER A 113 -24.42 -20.62 -8.49
C SER A 113 -23.00 -20.14 -8.17
N ALA A 114 -21.98 -20.75 -8.78
CA ALA A 114 -20.59 -20.31 -8.61
C ALA A 114 -20.34 -18.99 -9.36
N ILE A 115 -20.84 -18.88 -10.60
CA ILE A 115 -20.78 -17.65 -11.39
C ILE A 115 -21.43 -16.50 -10.62
N GLU A 116 -22.65 -16.69 -10.13
CA GLU A 116 -23.38 -15.68 -9.37
C GLU A 116 -22.62 -15.27 -8.10
N ARG A 117 -22.13 -16.24 -7.32
CA ARG A 117 -21.35 -15.99 -6.10
C ARG A 117 -20.14 -15.10 -6.37
N TYR A 118 -19.30 -15.47 -7.34
CA TYR A 118 -18.06 -14.74 -7.59
C TYR A 118 -18.29 -13.39 -8.29
N ASN A 119 -19.27 -13.30 -9.18
CA ASN A 119 -19.66 -12.02 -9.78
C ASN A 119 -20.21 -11.04 -8.73
N ASN A 120 -21.01 -11.52 -7.78
CA ASN A 120 -21.49 -10.69 -6.66
C ASN A 120 -20.34 -10.26 -5.74
N GLU A 121 -19.33 -11.11 -5.53
CA GLU A 121 -18.15 -10.75 -4.74
C GLU A 121 -17.28 -9.70 -5.44
N VAL A 122 -17.15 -9.75 -6.78
CA VAL A 122 -16.50 -8.68 -7.56
C VAL A 122 -17.21 -7.35 -7.33
N LYS A 123 -18.54 -7.31 -7.47
CA LYS A 123 -19.34 -6.10 -7.20
C LYS A 123 -19.17 -5.60 -5.77
N ARG A 124 -19.14 -6.51 -4.79
CA ARG A 124 -18.94 -6.17 -3.37
C ARG A 124 -17.56 -5.54 -3.12
N VAL A 125 -16.51 -6.09 -3.71
CA VAL A 125 -15.14 -5.56 -3.59
C VAL A 125 -15.01 -4.20 -4.25
N VAL A 126 -15.54 -4.03 -5.47
CA VAL A 126 -15.54 -2.72 -6.17
C VAL A 126 -16.36 -1.69 -5.40
N GLY A 127 -17.55 -2.04 -4.90
CA GLY A 127 -18.38 -1.14 -4.09
C GLY A 127 -17.75 -0.75 -2.75
N LEU A 128 -16.97 -1.65 -2.13
CA LEU A 128 -16.19 -1.32 -0.93
C LEU A 128 -15.10 -0.28 -1.26
N LEU A 129 -14.34 -0.49 -2.35
CA LEU A 129 -13.33 0.48 -2.79
C LEU A 129 -13.97 1.85 -3.06
N ASP A 130 -15.11 1.86 -3.74
CA ASP A 130 -15.85 3.08 -4.06
C ASP A 130 -16.25 3.87 -2.82
N SER A 131 -16.78 3.16 -1.81
CA SER A 131 -17.15 3.75 -0.52
C SER A 131 -15.92 4.24 0.25
N CYS A 132 -14.80 3.52 0.21
CA CYS A 132 -13.57 3.91 0.91
C CYS A 132 -12.85 5.11 0.27
N LEU A 133 -13.06 5.31 -1.03
CA LEU A 133 -12.53 6.41 -1.83
C LEU A 133 -13.42 7.66 -1.78
N ASP A 134 -14.57 7.63 -1.11
CA ASP A 134 -15.39 8.81 -0.92
C ASP A 134 -14.59 9.94 -0.24
N GLY A 135 -14.55 11.11 -0.89
CA GLY A 135 -13.76 12.26 -0.47
C GLY A 135 -12.23 12.08 -0.56
N LYS A 136 -11.72 11.01 -1.16
CA LYS A 136 -10.28 10.71 -1.24
C LYS A 136 -9.78 10.57 -2.67
N GLN A 137 -8.53 10.99 -2.88
CA GLN A 137 -7.86 10.79 -4.17
C GLN A 137 -7.12 9.45 -4.25
N TRP A 138 -6.61 8.94 -3.12
CA TRP A 138 -5.79 7.74 -3.00
C TRP A 138 -6.21 6.91 -1.77
N LEU A 139 -5.87 5.63 -1.75
CA LEU A 139 -6.25 4.72 -0.66
C LEU A 139 -5.59 5.05 0.68
N VAL A 140 -4.38 5.62 0.65
CA VAL A 140 -3.61 6.01 1.83
C VAL A 140 -2.94 7.36 1.60
N GLY A 141 -3.15 8.30 2.52
CA GLY A 141 -2.53 9.62 2.46
C GLY A 141 -3.04 10.47 1.29
N ASP A 142 -2.16 11.32 0.76
CA ASP A 142 -2.45 12.33 -0.26
C ASP A 142 -1.72 12.09 -1.60
N LYS A 143 -1.09 10.92 -1.76
CA LYS A 143 -0.35 10.54 -2.97
C LYS A 143 -0.60 9.10 -3.38
N CYS A 144 -0.35 8.81 -4.66
CA CYS A 144 -0.38 7.44 -5.19
C CYS A 144 0.72 6.59 -4.55
N THR A 145 0.36 5.40 -4.07
CA THR A 145 1.29 4.44 -3.47
C THR A 145 1.13 3.05 -4.09
N PHE A 146 1.93 2.08 -3.64
CA PHE A 146 1.75 0.68 -4.06
C PHE A 146 0.39 0.09 -3.66
N ALA A 147 -0.28 0.65 -2.65
CA ALA A 147 -1.63 0.27 -2.28
C ALA A 147 -2.62 0.50 -3.43
N ASP A 148 -2.41 1.58 -4.19
CA ASP A 148 -3.26 1.93 -5.33
C ASP A 148 -2.88 1.13 -6.57
N LEU A 149 -1.58 1.10 -6.89
CA LEU A 149 -1.05 0.51 -8.11
C LEU A 149 -1.30 -1.00 -8.20
N ALA A 150 -1.27 -1.71 -7.07
CA ALA A 150 -1.48 -3.16 -7.04
C ALA A 150 -2.88 -3.59 -7.53
N SER A 151 -3.88 -2.73 -7.40
CA SER A 151 -5.26 -3.01 -7.82
C SER A 151 -5.50 -2.79 -9.31
N ALA A 152 -4.68 -1.96 -9.98
CA ALA A 152 -4.93 -1.56 -11.36
C ALA A 152 -5.03 -2.74 -12.36
N PRO A 153 -4.13 -3.74 -12.35
CA PRO A 153 -4.21 -4.87 -13.28
C PRO A 153 -5.50 -5.69 -13.12
N TRP A 154 -5.98 -5.85 -11.88
CA TRP A 154 -7.21 -6.60 -11.60
C TRP A 154 -8.48 -5.80 -11.90
N ASN A 155 -8.43 -4.47 -11.83
CA ASN A 155 -9.55 -3.61 -12.22
C ASN A 155 -9.90 -3.78 -13.71
N ASN A 156 -8.91 -3.92 -14.58
CA ASN A 156 -9.13 -4.12 -16.02
C ASN A 156 -9.93 -5.41 -16.32
N VAL A 157 -9.85 -6.41 -15.44
CA VAL A 157 -10.58 -7.67 -15.58
C VAL A 157 -12.09 -7.50 -15.33
N VAL A 158 -12.52 -6.43 -14.66
CA VAL A 158 -13.94 -6.16 -14.37
C VAL A 158 -14.76 -6.02 -15.65
N GLY A 159 -14.24 -5.28 -16.64
CA GLY A 159 -14.85 -5.16 -17.96
C GLY A 159 -15.07 -6.53 -18.61
N THR A 160 -14.06 -7.41 -18.57
CA THR A 160 -14.16 -8.78 -19.07
C THR A 160 -15.23 -9.59 -18.35
N ILE A 161 -15.23 -9.61 -17.01
CA ILE A 161 -16.17 -10.40 -16.19
C ILE A 161 -17.63 -10.04 -16.49
N PHE A 162 -17.93 -8.75 -16.67
CA PHE A 162 -19.29 -8.27 -16.91
C PHE A 162 -19.59 -7.98 -18.37
N SER A 163 -18.66 -8.27 -19.29
CA SER A 163 -18.79 -7.95 -20.72
C SER A 163 -19.11 -6.47 -20.97
N LEU A 164 -18.47 -5.57 -20.21
CA LEU A 164 -18.62 -4.13 -20.30
C LEU A 164 -17.45 -3.51 -21.08
N PRO A 165 -17.69 -2.44 -21.85
CA PRO A 165 -16.62 -1.59 -22.36
C PRO A 165 -15.74 -1.05 -21.23
N THR A 166 -14.44 -0.89 -21.49
CA THR A 166 -13.46 -0.41 -20.50
C THR A 166 -13.85 0.94 -19.88
N ASP A 167 -14.43 1.84 -20.67
CA ASP A 167 -14.87 3.17 -20.24
C ASP A 167 -16.17 3.17 -19.40
N GLN A 168 -16.85 2.01 -19.32
CA GLN A 168 -18.15 1.83 -18.66
C GLN A 168 -18.09 0.85 -17.48
N MET A 169 -16.97 0.14 -17.28
CA MET A 169 -16.87 -0.93 -16.26
C MET A 169 -17.05 -0.45 -14.80
N PHE A 170 -17.00 0.86 -14.56
CA PHE A 170 -17.17 1.49 -13.26
C PHE A 170 -18.26 2.58 -13.23
N ASP A 171 -19.22 2.57 -14.16
CA ASP A 171 -20.27 3.61 -14.19
C ASP A 171 -21.15 3.63 -12.93
N GLU A 172 -21.33 2.46 -12.29
CA GLU A 172 -22.02 2.33 -10.99
C GLU A 172 -21.15 2.73 -9.79
N PHE A 173 -19.85 2.98 -10.00
CA PHE A 173 -18.83 3.20 -8.97
C PHE A 173 -17.97 4.44 -9.29
N PRO A 174 -18.52 5.66 -9.12
CA PRO A 174 -17.90 6.89 -9.61
C PRO A 174 -16.56 7.23 -8.96
N ASN A 175 -16.35 6.88 -7.68
CA ASN A 175 -15.09 7.13 -6.99
C ASN A 175 -14.01 6.19 -7.48
N VAL A 176 -14.34 4.90 -7.70
CA VAL A 176 -13.43 3.93 -8.33
C VAL A 176 -13.11 4.33 -9.75
N LYS A 177 -14.10 4.76 -10.54
CA LYS A 177 -13.89 5.24 -11.91
C LYS A 177 -12.84 6.35 -11.94
N ALA A 178 -13.07 7.42 -11.19
CA ALA A 178 -12.16 8.55 -11.13
C ALA A 178 -10.76 8.16 -10.60
N TRP A 179 -10.68 7.26 -9.62
CA TRP A 179 -9.41 6.77 -9.08
C TRP A 179 -8.64 5.89 -10.06
N HIS A 180 -9.32 4.97 -10.73
CA HIS A 180 -8.74 4.10 -11.74
C HIS A 180 -8.20 4.90 -12.91
N ASP A 181 -8.97 5.87 -13.43
CA ASP A 181 -8.54 6.76 -14.52
C ASP A 181 -7.26 7.53 -14.15
N ARG A 182 -7.15 8.04 -12.91
CA ARG A 182 -5.93 8.69 -12.42
C ARG A 182 -4.73 7.75 -12.35
N ILE A 183 -4.95 6.46 -12.08
CA ILE A 183 -3.87 5.47 -12.04
C ILE A 183 -3.44 5.11 -13.46
N THR A 184 -4.37 4.80 -14.34
CA THR A 184 -4.07 4.33 -15.71
C THR A 184 -3.57 5.45 -16.62
N SER A 185 -3.82 6.72 -16.28
CA SER A 185 -3.21 7.87 -16.98
C SER A 185 -1.73 8.10 -16.62
N ARG A 186 -1.09 7.22 -15.84
CA ARG A 186 0.32 7.39 -15.43
C ARG A 186 1.25 6.80 -16.49
N PRO A 187 2.40 7.45 -16.82
CA PRO A 187 3.28 7.01 -17.90
C PRO A 187 3.70 5.53 -17.82
N SER A 188 3.99 5.04 -16.61
CA SER A 188 4.36 3.64 -16.36
C SER A 188 3.29 2.61 -16.74
N LEU A 189 2.04 3.03 -16.92
CA LEU A 189 0.91 2.16 -17.33
C LEU A 189 0.42 2.48 -18.74
N MET A 190 0.97 3.52 -19.38
CA MET A 190 0.63 3.89 -20.77
C MET A 190 1.62 3.26 -21.78
N ASP A 191 2.87 3.07 -21.38
CA ASP A 191 3.93 2.54 -22.26
C ASP A 191 3.86 1.02 -22.45
N GLU A 192 3.21 0.29 -21.54
CA GLU A 192 2.91 -1.13 -21.70
C GLU A 192 1.53 -1.31 -22.36
N GLN A 193 1.53 -1.35 -23.70
CA GLN A 193 0.39 -1.78 -24.52
C GLN A 193 0.04 -3.25 -24.22
N GLY A 194 -0.62 -3.55 -23.10
CA GLY A 194 -0.89 -4.95 -22.75
C GLY A 194 -1.59 -5.26 -21.43
N LEU A 195 -2.32 -4.31 -20.83
CA LEU A 195 -3.29 -4.62 -19.77
C LEU A 195 -4.70 -4.16 -20.15
#